data_AF-A0A6G8NKL5-F1
#
_entry.id   AF-A0A6G8NKL5-F1
#
_cell.length_a   1.000
_cell.length_b   1.000
_cell.length_c   1.000
_cell.angle_alpha   90.00
_cell.angle_beta   90.00
_cell.angle_gamma   90.00
#
_symmetry.space_group_name_H-M   'P 1'
#
loop_
_entity.id
_entity.type
_entity.pdbx_description
1 polymer ?
#
loop_
_entity_poly.entity_id
_entity_poly.type
_entity_poly.pdbx_seq_one_letter_code
_entity_poly.pdbx_strand_id
1 'polypeptide(L)'
;MTRRYVLEVLPEDEGLIDQLGDASFTMAARTGDDDVEFSVLETLDEALATDWRQILDDSGRPYVSRVLEANDAVSEQRVRNPSWRTA
;
A
#
# COMPACT_ATOMS: atom_id res chain seq x y z
N MET A 1 -15.90 -14.45 -3.19
CA MET A 1 -15.61 -13.36 -2.25
C MET A 1 -14.67 -12.40 -2.96
N THR A 2 -14.90 -11.09 -2.86
CA THR A 2 -14.06 -10.09 -3.55
C THR A 2 -12.84 -9.80 -2.69
N ARG A 3 -11.65 -9.96 -3.28
CA ARG A 3 -10.37 -9.59 -2.64
C ARG A 3 -10.17 -8.09 -2.74
N ARG A 4 -9.65 -7.48 -1.67
CA ARG A 4 -9.20 -6.09 -1.66
C ARG A 4 -7.69 -6.08 -1.47
N TYR A 5 -7.00 -5.34 -2.32
CA TYR A 5 -5.56 -5.18 -2.27
C TYR A 5 -5.27 -3.81 -1.67
N VAL A 6 -4.55 -3.82 -0.55
CA VAL A 6 -4.25 -2.63 0.22
C VAL A 6 -2.74 -2.42 0.23
N LEU A 7 -2.32 -1.18 0.04
CA LEU A 7 -0.93 -0.78 0.08
C LEU A 7 -0.77 0.40 1.05
N GLU A 8 0.15 0.27 1.99
CA GLU A 8 0.51 1.33 2.94
C GLU A 8 1.89 1.86 2.56
N VAL A 9 1.98 3.16 2.31
CA VAL A 9 3.20 3.86 1.85
C VAL A 9 3.36 5.18 2.60
N LEU A 10 4.53 5.81 2.52
CA LEU A 10 4.67 7.18 3.02
C LEU A 10 3.96 8.18 2.10
N PRO A 11 3.44 9.31 2.62
CA PRO A 11 2.77 10.32 1.80
C PRO A 11 3.70 10.88 0.69
N GLU A 12 5.00 10.94 0.94
CA GLU A 12 5.99 11.37 -0.07
C GLU A 12 6.11 10.41 -1.26
N ASP A 13 5.76 9.14 -1.07
CA ASP A 13 5.87 8.09 -2.09
C ASP A 13 4.60 7.99 -2.95
N GLU A 14 3.48 8.65 -2.58
CA GLU A 14 2.22 8.66 -3.35
C GLU A 14 2.44 9.06 -4.81
N GLY A 15 3.26 10.09 -5.06
CA GLY A 15 3.54 10.59 -6.40
C GLY A 15 4.34 9.63 -7.28
N LEU A 16 4.92 8.56 -6.72
CA LEU A 16 5.52 7.49 -7.52
C LEU A 16 4.44 6.57 -8.09
N ILE A 17 3.35 6.39 -7.35
CA ILE A 17 2.29 5.42 -7.62
C ILE A 17 1.16 6.04 -8.44
N ASP A 18 0.91 7.34 -8.25
CA ASP A 18 -0.09 8.13 -8.97
C ASP A 18 0.21 8.28 -10.49
N GLN A 19 1.43 7.93 -10.92
CA GLN A 19 1.85 7.98 -12.33
C GLN A 19 1.08 7.00 -13.22
N LEU A 20 0.35 6.05 -12.63
CA LEU A 20 -0.42 5.05 -13.39
C LEU A 20 -1.72 5.61 -14.00
N GLY A 21 -2.08 6.87 -13.73
CA GLY A 21 -2.91 7.75 -14.59
C GLY A 21 -4.39 7.41 -14.81
N ASP A 22 -4.73 6.13 -14.93
CA ASP A 22 -6.08 5.62 -15.28
C ASP A 22 -6.62 4.63 -14.23
N ALA A 23 -5.93 4.50 -13.10
CA ALA A 23 -6.21 3.49 -12.10
C ALA A 23 -7.30 3.94 -11.11
N SER A 24 -8.30 3.09 -10.88
CA SER A 24 -9.33 3.32 -9.85
C SER A 24 -8.88 2.76 -8.50
N PHE A 25 -8.59 3.64 -7.55
CA PHE A 25 -8.28 3.29 -6.17
C PHE A 25 -8.89 4.29 -5.18
N THR A 26 -9.03 3.85 -3.93
CA THR A 26 -9.36 4.73 -2.81
C THR A 26 -8.10 5.04 -2.03
N MET A 27 -7.92 6.29 -1.63
CA MET A 27 -6.79 6.72 -0.80
C MET A 27 -7.28 7.27 0.53
N ALA A 28 -6.60 6.90 1.61
CA ALA A 28 -6.84 7.44 2.95
C ALA A 28 -5.52 7.60 3.70
N ALA A 29 -5.35 8.69 4.45
CA ALA A 29 -4.22 8.85 5.35
C ALA A 29 -4.52 8.22 6.72
N ARG A 30 -3.52 7.60 7.33
CA ARG A 30 -3.55 7.05 8.69
C ARG A 30 -2.25 7.33 9.42
N THR A 31 -2.33 7.44 10.74
CA THR A 31 -1.16 7.55 11.61
C THR A 31 -0.91 6.19 12.28
N GLY A 32 0.33 5.71 12.22
CA GLY A 32 0.76 4.49 12.91
C GLY A 32 1.14 4.75 14.36
N ASP A 33 1.53 3.71 15.11
CA ASP A 33 1.76 3.84 16.55
C ASP A 33 3.01 4.68 16.91
N ASP A 34 3.91 4.96 15.97
CA ASP A 34 5.08 5.84 16.16
C ASP A 34 4.86 7.28 15.65
N ASP A 35 3.61 7.72 15.59
CA ASP A 35 3.21 9.03 15.02
C ASP A 35 3.61 9.22 13.54
N VAL A 36 3.97 8.14 12.86
CA VAL A 36 4.29 8.14 11.43
C VAL A 36 2.99 8.19 10.63
N GLU A 37 2.82 9.25 9.85
CA GLU A 37 1.75 9.34 8.85
C GLU A 37 2.08 8.47 7.63
N PHE A 38 1.11 7.68 7.19
CA PHE A 38 1.19 6.84 6.00
C PHE A 38 -0.13 6.88 5.24
N SER A 39 -0.03 6.67 3.93
CA SER A 39 -1.16 6.65 3.02
C SER A 39 -1.52 5.22 2.67
N VAL A 40 -2.81 4.95 2.69
CA VAL A 40 -3.43 3.66 2.43
C VAL A 40 -4.13 3.73 1.08
N LEU A 41 -3.61 3.00 0.11
CA LEU A 41 -4.21 2.83 -1.20
C LEU A 41 -4.95 1.49 -1.23
N GLU A 42 -6.23 1.51 -1.58
CA GLU A 42 -7.07 0.31 -1.72
C GLU A 42 -7.59 0.17 -3.16
N THR A 43 -7.46 -1.02 -3.72
CA THR A 43 -8.02 -1.38 -5.02
C THR A 43 -8.60 -2.80 -5.03
N LEU A 44 -9.49 -3.05 -5.99
CA LEU A 44 -10.01 -4.38 -6.33
C LEU A 44 -9.21 -5.05 -7.46
N ASP A 45 -8.31 -4.30 -8.10
CA ASP A 45 -7.50 -4.77 -9.22
C ASP A 45 -6.14 -5.30 -8.73
N GLU A 46 -5.94 -6.62 -8.89
CA GLU A 46 -4.70 -7.29 -8.53
C GLU A 46 -3.51 -6.85 -9.40
N ALA A 47 -3.75 -6.55 -10.67
CA ALA A 47 -2.71 -6.11 -11.59
C ALA A 47 -2.19 -4.74 -11.14
N LEU A 48 -3.10 -3.81 -10.83
CA LEU A 48 -2.76 -2.50 -10.30
C LEU A 48 -1.95 -2.59 -9.00
N ALA A 49 -2.38 -3.43 -8.05
CA ALA A 49 -1.65 -3.62 -6.80
C ALA A 49 -0.28 -4.28 -7.01
N THR A 50 -0.10 -5.03 -8.09
CA THR A 50 1.19 -5.61 -8.48
C THR A 50 2.11 -4.54 -9.08
N ASP A 51 1.59 -3.69 -9.95
CA ASP A 51 2.33 -2.58 -10.55
C ASP A 51 2.83 -1.61 -9.48
N TRP A 52 1.98 -1.28 -8.49
CA TRP A 52 2.39 -0.44 -7.35
C TRP A 52 3.56 -1.02 -6.57
N ARG A 53 3.50 -2.32 -6.24
CA ARG A 53 4.58 -3.01 -5.53
C ARG A 53 5.87 -2.98 -6.34
N GLN A 54 5.77 -3.23 -7.64
CA GLN A 54 6.93 -3.21 -8.53
C GLN A 54 7.58 -1.82 -8.59
N ILE A 55 6.79 -0.75 -8.75
CA ILE A 55 7.29 0.64 -8.76
C ILE A 55 8.06 0.95 -7.46
N LEU A 56 7.51 0.55 -6.32
CA LEU A 56 8.13 0.79 -5.01
C LEU A 56 9.37 -0.07 -4.80
N ASP A 57 9.37 -1.32 -5.24
CA ASP A 57 10.53 -2.20 -5.20
C ASP A 57 11.69 -1.66 -6.05
N ASP A 58 11.40 -1.26 -7.29
CA ASP A 58 12.36 -0.67 -8.23
C ASP A 58 12.93 0.65 -7.71
N SER A 59 12.09 1.44 -7.02
CA SER A 59 12.47 2.71 -6.39
C SER A 59 13.11 2.55 -5.01
N GLY A 60 13.18 1.33 -4.48
CA GLY A 60 13.74 1.02 -3.17
C GLY A 60 12.94 1.55 -1.97
N ARG A 61 11.63 1.78 -2.13
CA ARG A 61 10.75 2.40 -1.13
C ARG A 61 10.14 1.39 -0.15
N PRO A 62 9.93 1.77 1.12
CA PRO A 62 9.27 0.90 2.10
C PRO A 62 7.76 0.90 1.91
N TYR A 63 7.12 -0.26 2.06
CA TYR A 63 5.65 -0.37 1.97
C TYR A 63 5.09 -1.65 2.63
N VAL A 64 3.84 -1.58 3.11
CA VAL A 64 3.06 -2.78 3.48
C VAL A 64 2.10 -3.10 2.35
N SER A 65 2.07 -4.33 1.88
CA SER A 65 0.98 -4.81 1.04
C SER A 65 0.13 -5.83 1.78
N ARG A 66 -1.19 -5.66 1.78
CA ARG A 66 -2.16 -6.60 2.35
C ARG A 66 -3.15 -7.06 1.29
N VAL A 67 -3.58 -8.31 1.43
CA VAL A 67 -4.74 -8.85 0.72
C VAL A 67 -5.81 -9.13 1.75
N LEU A 68 -6.97 -8.49 1.61
CA LEU A 68 -8.12 -8.68 2.48
C LEU A 68 -9.18 -9.53 1.77
N GLU A 69 -9.73 -10.52 2.46
CA GLU A 69 -10.96 -11.21 2.06
C GLU A 69 -12.08 -10.86 3.05
N ALA A 70 -13.19 -10.32 2.55
CA ALA A 70 -14.22 -9.66 3.34
C ALA A 70 -13.66 -8.48 4.17
N ASN A 71 -13.13 -8.72 5.37
CA ASN A 71 -12.43 -7.72 6.20
C ASN A 71 -11.16 -8.27 6.86
N ASP A 72 -10.83 -9.54 6.62
CA ASP A 72 -9.72 -10.22 7.26
C ASP A 72 -8.51 -10.19 6.33
N ALA A 73 -7.34 -9.83 6.88
CA ALA A 73 -6.09 -9.91 6.15
C ALA A 73 -5.69 -11.39 5.98
N VAL A 74 -5.78 -11.88 4.75
CA VAL A 74 -5.37 -13.25 4.40
C VAL A 74 -3.92 -13.32 3.94
N SER A 75 -3.34 -12.17 3.57
CA SER A 75 -1.92 -12.02 3.28
C SER A 75 -1.44 -10.64 3.68
N GLU A 76 -0.25 -10.57 4.26
CA GLU A 76 0.46 -9.33 4.56
C GLU A 76 1.94 -9.52 4.22
N GLN A 77 2.52 -8.52 3.55
CA GLN A 77 3.94 -8.44 3.25
C GLN A 77 4.45 -7.07 3.67
N ARG A 78 5.56 -7.07 4.41
CA ARG A 78 6.23 -5.87 4.91
C ARG A 78 7.57 -5.74 4.18
N VAL A 79 7.75 -4.68 3.40
CA VAL A 79 8.96 -4.49 2.60
C VAL A 79 9.77 -3.31 3.11
N ARG A 80 11.06 -3.56 3.39
CA ARG A 80 12.00 -2.55 3.96
C ARG A 80 11.49 -1.97 5.30
N ASN A 81 10.92 -2.86 6.13
CA ASN A 81 10.50 -2.75 7.55
C ASN A 81 9.17 -2.10 8.02
N PRO A 82 8.04 -2.12 7.30
CA PRO A 82 6.79 -1.46 7.69
C PRO A 82 5.78 -2.40 8.38
N SER A 83 4.50 -2.02 8.52
CA SER A 83 3.75 -1.85 9.79
C SER A 83 4.26 -0.63 10.51
N TRP A 84 4.23 0.47 9.75
CA TRP A 84 4.36 1.86 10.19
C TRP A 84 5.53 2.18 11.15
N ARG A 85 6.57 1.34 11.10
CA ARG A 85 7.96 1.57 11.55
C ARG A 85 8.10 2.23 12.93
N THR A 86 8.03 1.37 13.93
CA THR A 86 8.74 1.45 15.21
C THR A 86 10.26 1.46 15.03
N ALA A 87 10.92 2.30 15.83
CA ALA A 87 12.34 2.71 15.76
C ALA A 87 13.37 1.60 15.47
#